data_AF-D7IXX1-F1
#
_entry.id   AF-D7IXX1-F1
#
_cell.length_a   1.000
_cell.length_b   1.000
_cell.length_c   1.000
_cell.angle_alpha   90.00
_cell.angle_beta   90.00
_cell.angle_gamma   90.00
#
_symmetry.space_group_name_H-M   'P 1'
#
loop_
_entity.id
_entity.type
_entity.pdbx_description
1 polymer ?
#
loop_
_entity_poly.entity_id
_entity_poly.type
_entity_poly.pdbx_seq_one_letter_code
_entity_poly.pdbx_strand_id
1 'polypeptide(L)'
;MSKEYTLADFTDIFDYSTGWFSDSSICSLFYQIFKRFPSMKMVKYKVNQDFLKEIKELYQQDDAFDIFEHIYCNHFENEKEEEEEEEDTSTKELYDCIVICKKNLMIGYFDNCIKIAYSNIDKEEIDRINQICENHKKENEKLNNLFIVTYAHNYFSLKQSQINKPAIQIDRHYNNDFAPVAAEIENFLLEENKSGLIILHGKQGTGKTTYIHHLINLGKKRMIYMSGDLVDKLSDPSFITFIRQQKNSIFIVEDCEELLSSRNGSNRMNAGLVNILNISDGLLSDELCIKFICTFNAPLKDIDEALLRKGRLAARYEFKDLTTDKVNQLIKEEGLDIPQQTQPMTLAEIYNYEGMDFSLGRKRVGF
;
A
#
# COMPACT_ATOMS: atom_id res chain seq x y z
N MET A 1 -25.18 22.40 -28.04
CA MET A 1 -26.37 21.52 -28.11
C MET A 1 -25.88 20.13 -27.82
N SER A 2 -26.45 19.44 -26.84
CA SER A 2 -26.11 18.03 -26.53
C SER A 2 -26.44 17.17 -27.75
N LYS A 3 -25.50 16.33 -28.21
CA LYS A 3 -25.76 15.38 -29.28
C LYS A 3 -26.55 14.20 -28.74
N GLU A 4 -27.48 13.68 -29.54
CA GLU A 4 -28.22 12.47 -29.21
C GLU A 4 -27.43 11.23 -29.66
N TYR A 5 -27.29 10.25 -28.76
CA TYR A 5 -26.65 8.97 -29.04
C TYR A 5 -27.67 7.84 -28.86
N THR A 6 -27.83 7.01 -29.89
CA THR A 6 -28.63 5.79 -29.80
C THR A 6 -27.70 4.59 -29.60
N LEU A 7 -27.64 4.11 -28.36
CA LEU A 7 -26.88 2.94 -27.98
C LEU A 7 -27.78 1.70 -28.14
N ALA A 8 -27.23 0.65 -28.74
CA ALA A 8 -28.00 -0.57 -29.05
C ALA A 8 -28.12 -1.51 -27.84
N ASP A 9 -27.21 -1.37 -26.88
CA ASP A 9 -27.14 -2.18 -25.68
C ASP A 9 -26.55 -1.33 -24.54
N PHE A 10 -27.15 -1.32 -23.36
CA PHE A 10 -26.61 -0.59 -22.21
C PHE A 10 -25.78 -1.47 -21.28
N THR A 11 -25.83 -2.79 -21.49
CA THR A 11 -25.09 -3.77 -20.71
C THR A 11 -23.59 -3.50 -20.88
N ASP A 12 -22.84 -3.49 -19.77
CA ASP A 12 -21.38 -3.29 -19.72
C ASP A 12 -20.85 -1.91 -20.15
N ILE A 13 -21.71 -0.89 -20.31
CA ILE A 13 -21.27 0.50 -20.55
C ILE A 13 -21.06 1.27 -19.25
N PHE A 14 -21.97 1.11 -18.30
CA PHE A 14 -21.96 1.82 -17.03
C PHE A 14 -21.50 0.91 -15.90
N ASP A 15 -20.71 1.48 -14.99
CA ASP A 15 -20.43 0.91 -13.69
C ASP A 15 -21.69 1.05 -12.82
N TYR A 16 -22.25 -0.09 -12.38
CA TYR A 16 -23.45 -0.11 -11.55
C TYR A 16 -23.25 0.52 -10.16
N SER A 17 -22.01 0.69 -9.70
CA SER A 17 -21.71 1.31 -8.42
C SER A 17 -21.67 2.84 -8.49
N THR A 18 -21.21 3.42 -9.60
CA THR A 18 -21.08 4.88 -9.76
C THR A 18 -22.16 5.48 -10.65
N GLY A 19 -22.83 4.67 -11.47
CA GLY A 19 -23.73 5.16 -12.53
C GLY A 19 -23.01 5.84 -13.68
N TRP A 20 -21.66 5.79 -13.71
CA TRP A 20 -20.81 6.39 -14.73
C TRP A 20 -20.08 5.33 -15.58
N PHE A 21 -19.43 5.74 -16.67
CA PHE A 21 -18.61 4.84 -17.47
C PHE A 21 -17.43 4.30 -16.65
N SER A 22 -17.24 2.98 -16.64
CA SER A 22 -16.01 2.38 -16.10
C SER A 22 -14.87 2.57 -17.08
N ASP A 23 -13.63 2.52 -16.59
CA ASP A 23 -12.45 2.53 -17.44
C ASP A 23 -12.46 1.33 -18.43
N SER A 24 -13.06 0.21 -18.03
CA SER A 24 -13.24 -0.99 -18.86
C SER A 24 -14.26 -0.84 -19.98
N SER A 25 -15.18 0.13 -19.91
CA SER A 25 -16.28 0.25 -20.87
C SER A 25 -15.96 1.05 -22.14
N ILE A 26 -14.81 1.74 -22.18
CA ILE A 26 -14.31 2.49 -23.34
C ILE A 26 -14.45 1.72 -24.66
N CYS A 27 -14.08 0.43 -24.68
CA CYS A 27 -14.15 -0.38 -25.90
C CYS A 27 -15.60 -0.68 -26.32
N SER A 28 -16.48 -0.94 -25.35
CA SER A 28 -17.91 -1.18 -25.61
C SER A 28 -18.54 0.09 -26.17
N LEU A 29 -18.33 1.23 -25.51
CA LEU A 29 -18.82 2.52 -25.97
C LEU A 29 -18.31 2.87 -27.37
N PHE A 30 -17.01 2.69 -27.62
CA PHE A 30 -16.43 2.91 -28.95
C PHE A 30 -17.11 2.07 -30.02
N TYR A 31 -17.32 0.77 -29.76
CA TYR A 31 -18.01 -0.12 -30.69
C TYR A 31 -19.45 0.32 -30.92
N GLN A 32 -20.16 0.76 -29.89
CA GLN A 32 -21.55 1.17 -30.04
C GLN A 32 -21.73 2.46 -30.84
N ILE A 33 -20.82 3.41 -30.70
CA ILE A 33 -20.85 4.69 -31.42
C ILE A 33 -20.34 4.53 -32.85
N PHE A 34 -19.21 3.86 -33.07
CA PHE A 34 -18.56 3.80 -34.38
C PHE A 34 -18.82 2.52 -35.17
N LYS A 35 -19.45 1.50 -34.56
CA LYS A 35 -19.66 0.16 -35.13
C LYS A 35 -18.37 -0.48 -35.65
N ARG A 36 -17.27 -0.29 -34.90
CA ARG A 36 -15.93 -0.77 -35.22
C ARG A 36 -15.19 -1.21 -33.95
N PHE A 37 -14.30 -2.19 -34.10
CA PHE A 37 -13.38 -2.54 -33.01
C PHE A 37 -12.23 -1.52 -32.94
N PRO A 38 -11.91 -0.98 -31.75
CA PRO A 38 -10.79 -0.08 -31.58
C PRO A 38 -9.46 -0.85 -31.40
N SER A 39 -8.37 -0.26 -31.90
CA SER A 39 -7.06 -0.39 -31.26
C SER A 39 -7.01 0.54 -30.04
N MET A 40 -6.24 0.17 -29.02
CA MET A 40 -6.18 0.94 -27.77
C MET A 40 -4.75 1.20 -27.33
N LYS A 41 -4.47 2.43 -26.90
CA LYS A 41 -3.24 2.81 -26.19
C LYS A 41 -3.62 3.32 -24.81
N MET A 42 -2.87 2.90 -23.80
CA MET A 42 -3.12 3.26 -22.40
C MET A 42 -1.91 3.97 -21.81
N VAL A 43 -2.16 5.14 -21.23
CA VAL A 43 -1.20 5.93 -20.49
C VAL A 43 -1.45 5.71 -18.99
N LYS A 44 -0.46 5.16 -18.28
CA LYS A 44 -0.57 4.70 -16.88
C LYS A 44 0.12 5.65 -15.89
N TYR A 45 -0.18 6.93 -15.98
CA TYR A 45 0.24 7.94 -15.01
C TYR A 45 -0.81 9.05 -14.96
N LYS A 46 -0.81 9.82 -13.88
CA LYS A 46 -1.75 10.93 -13.68
C LYS A 46 -1.40 12.07 -14.64
N VAL A 47 -2.41 12.57 -15.33
CA VAL A 47 -2.31 13.71 -16.24
C VAL A 47 -3.15 14.84 -15.66
N ASN A 48 -2.67 16.08 -15.72
CA ASN A 48 -3.43 17.22 -15.21
C ASN A 48 -4.64 17.53 -16.11
N GLN A 49 -5.63 18.25 -15.57
CA GLN A 49 -6.85 18.59 -16.34
C GLN A 49 -6.57 19.57 -17.50
N ASP A 50 -5.44 20.29 -17.51
CA ASP A 50 -5.08 21.17 -18.63
C ASP A 50 -4.88 20.38 -19.94
N PHE A 51 -4.61 19.07 -19.84
CA PHE A 51 -4.69 18.13 -20.98
C PHE A 51 -5.98 18.31 -21.79
N LEU A 52 -7.12 18.48 -21.12
CA LEU A 52 -8.41 18.61 -21.80
C LEU A 52 -8.54 19.93 -22.54
N LYS A 53 -7.81 20.98 -22.14
CA LYS A 53 -7.78 22.25 -22.87
C LYS A 53 -7.08 22.06 -24.21
N GLU A 54 -5.92 21.40 -24.23
CA GLU A 54 -5.18 21.14 -25.47
C GLU A 54 -5.95 20.16 -26.40
N ILE A 55 -6.59 19.13 -25.86
CA ILE A 55 -7.47 18.24 -26.64
C ILE A 55 -8.68 18.99 -27.22
N LYS A 56 -9.31 19.88 -26.44
CA LYS A 56 -10.41 20.74 -26.93
C LYS A 56 -9.91 21.62 -28.08
N GLU A 57 -8.78 22.30 -27.92
CA GLU A 57 -8.20 23.15 -28.97
C GLU A 57 -7.93 22.38 -30.28
N LEU A 58 -7.48 21.13 -30.17
CA LEU A 58 -7.14 20.29 -31.32
C LEU A 58 -8.36 19.77 -32.08
N TYR A 59 -9.45 19.42 -31.37
CA TYR A 59 -10.56 18.65 -31.94
C TYR A 59 -11.92 19.35 -31.95
N GLN A 60 -12.11 20.46 -31.23
CA GLN A 60 -13.43 21.13 -31.11
C GLN A 60 -14.04 21.60 -32.44
N GLN A 61 -13.24 21.71 -33.49
CA GLN A 61 -13.70 22.08 -34.84
C GLN A 61 -14.25 20.89 -35.63
N ASP A 62 -14.06 19.65 -35.15
CA ASP A 62 -14.59 18.45 -35.79
C ASP A 62 -16.08 18.29 -35.48
N ASP A 63 -16.88 18.01 -36.51
CA ASP A 63 -18.33 17.86 -36.36
C ASP A 63 -18.72 16.72 -35.41
N ALA A 64 -17.87 15.70 -35.23
CA ALA A 64 -18.11 14.58 -34.33
C ALA A 64 -17.69 14.88 -32.88
N PHE A 65 -16.99 15.98 -32.61
CA PHE A 65 -16.46 16.31 -31.29
C PHE A 65 -17.53 16.39 -30.20
N ASP A 66 -17.36 15.66 -29.11
CA ASP A 66 -18.26 15.73 -27.94
C ASP A 66 -17.53 15.34 -26.66
N ILE A 67 -18.02 15.81 -25.50
CA ILE A 67 -17.44 15.51 -24.19
C ILE A 67 -18.55 15.16 -23.19
N PHE A 68 -18.37 14.02 -22.54
CA PHE A 68 -19.17 13.58 -21.40
C PHE A 68 -18.36 13.76 -20.13
N GLU A 69 -18.73 14.74 -19.30
CA GLU A 69 -18.03 15.05 -18.05
C GLU A 69 -18.72 14.39 -16.86
N HIS A 70 -17.91 13.93 -15.90
CA HIS A 70 -18.37 13.38 -14.63
C HIS A 70 -17.57 13.98 -13.49
N ILE A 71 -18.26 14.75 -12.67
CA ILE A 71 -17.72 15.44 -11.50
C ILE A 71 -18.38 14.79 -10.28
N TYR A 72 -17.58 14.28 -9.35
CA TYR A 72 -18.09 13.57 -8.19
C TYR A 72 -17.23 13.82 -6.94
N CYS A 73 -17.84 13.71 -5.77
CA CYS A 73 -17.17 13.85 -4.48
C CYS A 73 -17.13 12.50 -3.76
N ASN A 74 -15.96 12.10 -3.25
CA ASN A 74 -15.87 10.96 -2.35
C ASN A 74 -16.20 11.42 -0.92
N HIS A 75 -17.44 11.25 -0.47
CA HIS A 75 -17.86 11.45 0.93
C HIS A 75 -17.60 10.20 1.80
N PHE A 76 -16.38 9.64 1.75
CA PHE A 76 -15.97 8.72 2.82
C PHE A 76 -15.48 9.57 3.99
N GLU A 77 -16.40 9.85 4.91
CA GLU A 77 -16.14 10.54 6.18
C GLU A 77 -15.09 9.81 7.03
N ASN A 78 -14.27 10.62 7.72
CA ASN A 78 -13.30 10.32 8.77
C ASN A 78 -11.82 10.16 8.37
N GLU A 79 -11.25 11.19 7.75
CA GLU A 79 -9.87 11.57 8.04
C GLU A 79 -9.92 13.02 8.55
N LYS A 80 -9.98 13.19 9.88
CA LYS A 80 -9.58 14.46 10.48
C LYS A 80 -8.06 14.51 10.32
N GLU A 81 -7.61 15.13 9.25
CA GLU A 81 -6.24 15.60 9.12
C GLU A 81 -6.04 16.68 10.19
N GLU A 82 -5.23 16.38 11.20
CA GLU A 82 -4.63 17.42 12.05
C GLU A 82 -3.41 17.95 11.28
N GLU A 83 -3.65 18.89 10.38
CA GLU A 83 -2.64 19.86 9.99
C GLU A 83 -3.12 21.23 10.46
N GLU A 84 -2.41 21.80 11.43
CA GLU A 84 -2.41 23.23 11.67
C GLU A 84 -1.77 23.90 10.45
N GLU A 85 -2.58 24.36 9.49
CA GLU A 85 -2.46 25.65 8.81
C GLU A 85 -3.55 25.79 7.74
N GLU A 86 -4.44 26.75 8.00
CA GLU A 86 -5.40 27.44 7.12
C GLU A 86 -6.51 26.64 6.40
N GLU A 87 -7.71 27.19 6.52
CA GLU A 87 -8.99 26.78 5.93
C GLU A 87 -8.89 26.36 4.45
N ASP A 88 -8.90 25.06 4.17
CA ASP A 88 -9.69 24.52 3.07
C ASP A 88 -10.06 23.05 3.29
N THR A 89 -11.11 22.82 4.10
CA THR A 89 -11.87 21.55 4.08
C THR A 89 -12.69 21.47 2.78
N SER A 90 -12.07 21.62 1.62
CA SER A 90 -12.74 21.41 0.34
C SER A 90 -12.76 19.91 0.06
N THR A 91 -13.96 19.34 0.06
CA THR A 91 -14.21 18.01 -0.51
C THR A 91 -13.54 17.94 -1.88
N LYS A 92 -12.50 17.12 -2.02
CA LYS A 92 -11.75 16.99 -3.27
C LYS A 92 -12.67 16.48 -4.38
N GLU A 93 -13.14 17.40 -5.22
CA GLU A 93 -13.91 17.06 -6.41
C GLU A 93 -13.02 16.24 -7.35
N LEU A 94 -13.47 15.02 -7.66
CA LEU A 94 -12.85 14.15 -8.64
C LEU A 94 -13.53 14.38 -10.00
N TYR A 95 -12.75 14.24 -11.07
CA TYR A 95 -13.17 14.54 -12.42
C TYR A 95 -12.71 13.42 -13.37
N ASP A 96 -13.67 12.81 -14.05
CA ASP A 96 -13.44 11.90 -15.16
C ASP A 96 -14.22 12.42 -16.39
N CYS A 97 -13.76 12.10 -17.60
CA CYS A 97 -14.53 12.39 -18.79
C CYS A 97 -14.27 11.42 -19.94
N ILE A 98 -15.22 11.36 -20.87
CA ILE A 98 -15.05 10.72 -22.16
C ILE A 98 -15.11 11.79 -23.23
N VAL A 99 -14.10 11.84 -24.08
CA VAL A 99 -13.99 12.75 -25.22
C VAL A 99 -14.14 11.95 -26.50
N ILE A 100 -15.15 12.25 -27.30
CA ILE A 100 -15.18 11.86 -28.70
C ILE A 100 -14.41 12.94 -29.45
N CYS A 101 -13.20 12.64 -29.91
CA CYS A 101 -12.36 13.63 -30.59
C CYS A 101 -12.82 13.84 -32.03
N LYS A 102 -13.04 12.75 -32.75
CA LYS A 102 -13.55 12.72 -34.11
C LYS A 102 -14.07 11.33 -34.46
N LYS A 103 -14.54 11.13 -35.70
CA LYS A 103 -14.95 9.80 -36.17
C LYS A 103 -13.83 8.77 -35.97
N ASN A 104 -14.14 7.69 -35.24
CA ASN A 104 -13.23 6.59 -34.89
C ASN A 104 -12.06 6.97 -33.96
N LEU A 105 -12.16 8.05 -33.17
CA LEU A 105 -11.17 8.41 -32.16
C LEU A 105 -11.87 8.89 -30.88
N MET A 106 -11.56 8.22 -29.76
CA MET A 106 -12.14 8.50 -28.46
C MET A 106 -11.05 8.44 -27.38
N ILE A 107 -11.15 9.32 -26.40
CA ILE A 107 -10.25 9.38 -25.24
C ILE A 107 -11.09 9.25 -23.97
N GLY A 108 -10.74 8.29 -23.11
CA GLY A 108 -11.19 8.23 -21.73
C GLY A 108 -10.14 8.86 -20.83
N TYR A 109 -10.51 9.94 -20.15
CA TYR A 109 -9.70 10.59 -19.13
C TYR A 109 -10.24 10.14 -17.76
N PHE A 110 -9.44 9.40 -17.02
CA PHE A 110 -9.75 8.89 -15.70
C PHE A 110 -8.66 9.30 -14.70
N ASP A 111 -8.98 9.35 -13.41
CA ASP A 111 -8.06 9.83 -12.35
C ASP A 111 -6.62 9.30 -12.45
N ASN A 112 -6.44 8.02 -12.79
CA ASN A 112 -5.13 7.36 -12.83
C ASN A 112 -4.66 6.92 -14.22
N CYS A 113 -5.45 7.13 -15.27
CA CYS A 113 -5.05 6.73 -16.61
C CYS A 113 -5.79 7.47 -17.73
N ILE A 114 -5.15 7.53 -18.89
CA ILE A 114 -5.80 7.94 -20.14
C ILE A 114 -5.86 6.72 -21.07
N LYS A 115 -7.05 6.45 -21.63
CA LYS A 115 -7.26 5.42 -22.65
C LYS A 115 -7.59 6.06 -23.98
N ILE A 116 -6.78 5.81 -25.00
CA ILE A 116 -6.96 6.30 -26.36
C ILE A 116 -7.46 5.13 -27.20
N ALA A 117 -8.73 5.15 -27.58
CA ALA A 117 -9.37 4.15 -28.44
C ALA A 117 -9.54 4.70 -29.86
N TYR A 118 -9.05 3.98 -30.86
CA TYR A 118 -9.01 4.47 -32.23
C TYR A 118 -9.13 3.37 -33.28
N SER A 119 -9.64 3.70 -34.47
CA SER A 119 -9.72 2.77 -35.61
C SER A 119 -9.49 3.52 -36.92
N ASN A 120 -8.55 3.05 -37.75
CA ASN A 120 -8.10 3.74 -38.97
C ASN A 120 -7.70 5.21 -38.72
N ILE A 121 -6.94 5.46 -37.64
CA ILE A 121 -6.35 6.76 -37.33
C ILE A 121 -4.84 6.65 -37.56
N ASP A 122 -4.25 7.68 -38.15
CA ASP A 122 -2.83 7.71 -38.45
C ASP A 122 -2.00 7.69 -37.18
N LYS A 123 -0.89 6.94 -37.22
CA LYS A 123 -0.02 6.75 -36.07
C LYS A 123 0.54 8.08 -35.53
N GLU A 124 0.86 9.02 -36.43
CA GLU A 124 1.36 10.35 -36.07
C GLU A 124 0.39 11.13 -35.19
N GLU A 125 -0.91 10.97 -35.43
CA GLU A 125 -1.94 11.62 -34.64
C GLU A 125 -2.06 11.00 -33.25
N ILE A 126 -1.98 9.67 -33.16
CA ILE A 126 -1.91 8.98 -31.87
C ILE A 126 -0.66 9.41 -31.11
N ASP A 127 0.49 9.48 -31.77
CA ASP A 127 1.75 9.90 -31.15
C ASP A 127 1.68 11.36 -30.68
N ARG A 128 1.01 12.26 -31.41
CA ARG A 128 0.72 13.62 -30.95
C ARG A 128 -0.09 13.65 -29.66
N ILE A 129 -1.17 12.86 -29.56
CA ILE A 129 -1.97 12.77 -28.32
C ILE A 129 -1.12 12.25 -27.14
N ASN A 130 -0.22 11.29 -27.39
CA ASN A 130 0.68 10.81 -26.34
C ASN A 130 1.67 11.88 -25.90
N GLN A 131 2.18 12.70 -26.83
CA GLN A 131 3.06 13.83 -26.47
C GLN A 131 2.32 14.84 -25.59
N ILE A 132 1.05 15.12 -25.88
CA ILE A 132 0.19 15.95 -25.03
C ILE A 132 0.06 15.32 -23.63
N CYS A 133 -0.16 14.00 -23.55
CA CYS A 133 -0.20 13.30 -22.25
C CYS A 133 1.12 13.45 -21.47
N GLU A 134 2.28 13.35 -22.12
CA GLU A 134 3.59 13.54 -21.46
C GLU A 134 3.83 14.99 -21.02
N ASN A 135 3.43 15.98 -21.84
CA ASN A 135 3.55 17.40 -21.49
C ASN A 135 2.72 17.78 -20.25
N HIS A 136 1.57 17.10 -20.08
CA HIS A 136 0.63 17.32 -18.99
C HIS A 136 0.76 16.28 -17.86
N LYS A 137 1.83 15.48 -17.88
CA LYS A 137 2.11 14.50 -16.84
C LYS A 137 2.24 15.20 -15.50
N LYS A 138 1.37 14.85 -14.56
CA LYS A 138 1.50 15.29 -13.18
C LYS A 138 2.68 14.51 -12.60
N GLU A 139 3.59 15.20 -11.92
CA GLU A 139 4.50 14.49 -11.03
C GLU A 139 3.63 13.73 -10.05
N ASN A 140 3.76 12.39 -10.04
CA ASN A 140 3.13 11.62 -8.98
C ASN A 140 3.66 12.21 -7.68
N GLU A 141 2.77 12.72 -6.83
CA GLU A 141 3.06 12.72 -5.39
C GLU A 141 3.66 11.35 -5.11
N LYS A 142 4.87 11.31 -4.56
CA LYS A 142 5.51 10.06 -4.15
C LYS A 142 4.71 9.52 -2.98
N LEU A 143 3.50 9.05 -3.26
CA LEU A 143 2.74 8.22 -2.36
C LEU A 143 3.67 7.07 -2.03
N ASN A 144 3.91 6.87 -0.74
CA ASN A 144 4.71 5.75 -0.28
C ASN A 144 4.12 4.47 -0.90
N ASN A 145 4.98 3.50 -1.18
CA ASN A 145 4.59 2.22 -1.78
C ASN A 145 3.78 1.34 -0.80
N LEU A 146 3.07 1.93 0.17
CA LEU A 146 2.29 1.29 1.21
C LEU A 146 0.83 1.12 0.78
N PHE A 147 0.33 -0.09 0.93
CA PHE A 147 -1.05 -0.45 0.68
C PHE A 147 -1.59 -1.16 1.91
N ILE A 148 -2.81 -0.84 2.32
CA ILE A 148 -3.52 -1.49 3.41
C ILE A 148 -4.48 -2.52 2.82
N VAL A 149 -4.43 -3.74 3.34
CA VAL A 149 -5.40 -4.77 3.00
C VAL A 149 -6.74 -4.43 3.63
N THR A 150 -7.79 -4.42 2.83
CA THR A 150 -9.17 -4.37 3.32
C THR A 150 -9.92 -5.62 2.90
N TYR A 151 -10.88 -6.04 3.71
CA TYR A 151 -11.68 -7.24 3.47
C TYR A 151 -13.17 -6.92 3.58
N ALA A 152 -13.89 -7.03 2.47
CA ALA A 152 -15.32 -6.78 2.41
C ALA A 152 -15.99 -7.74 1.42
N HIS A 153 -17.21 -8.19 1.71
CA HIS A 153 -17.99 -9.07 0.84
C HIS A 153 -17.23 -10.33 0.37
N ASN A 154 -16.35 -10.89 1.21
CA ASN A 154 -15.51 -12.05 0.90
C ASN A 154 -14.41 -11.79 -0.16
N TYR A 155 -14.06 -10.52 -0.39
CA TYR A 155 -13.00 -10.08 -1.29
C TYR A 155 -11.96 -9.25 -0.54
N PHE A 156 -10.68 -9.53 -0.85
CA PHE A 156 -9.57 -8.69 -0.44
C PHE A 156 -9.32 -7.61 -1.49
N SER A 157 -9.07 -6.39 -1.03
CA SER A 157 -8.61 -5.30 -1.88
C SER A 157 -7.49 -4.51 -1.20
N LEU A 158 -6.81 -3.66 -1.97
CA LEU A 158 -5.73 -2.80 -1.49
C LEU A 158 -6.19 -1.35 -1.54
N LYS A 159 -6.10 -0.64 -0.43
CA LYS A 159 -6.21 0.82 -0.38
C LYS A 159 -4.80 1.39 -0.24
N GLN A 160 -4.40 2.29 -1.12
CA GLN A 160 -3.11 2.97 -0.95
C GLN A 160 -3.17 3.88 0.28
N SER A 161 -2.07 3.94 1.02
CA SER A 161 -1.98 4.72 2.25
C SER A 161 -0.63 5.43 2.34
N GLN A 162 -0.60 6.51 3.11
CA GLN A 162 0.61 7.24 3.45
C GLN A 162 0.93 7.03 4.93
N ILE A 163 2.22 7.09 5.24
CA ILE A 163 2.68 6.99 6.61
C ILE A 163 3.73 8.05 6.85
N ASN A 164 3.73 8.62 8.04
CA ASN A 164 4.72 9.61 8.45
C ASN A 164 6.13 9.02 8.32
N LYS A 165 7.09 9.87 7.96
CA LYS A 165 8.50 9.51 7.88
C LYS A 165 9.16 9.73 9.25
N PRO A 166 9.32 8.70 10.09
CA PRO A 166 10.01 8.89 11.35
C PRO A 166 11.50 9.17 11.08
N ALA A 167 12.06 10.11 11.83
CA ALA A 167 13.49 10.41 11.79
C ALA A 167 14.30 9.36 12.58
N ILE A 168 14.42 8.15 12.03
CA ILE A 168 15.14 7.05 12.67
C ILE A 168 16.52 6.89 12.06
N GLN A 169 17.51 6.72 12.94
CA GLN A 169 18.85 6.27 12.58
C GLN A 169 19.14 4.95 13.29
N ILE A 170 19.37 3.89 12.52
CA ILE A 170 19.50 2.52 13.04
C ILE A 170 20.59 2.42 14.12
N ASP A 171 21.76 3.01 13.87
CA ASP A 171 22.90 2.97 14.79
C ASP A 171 22.68 3.74 16.10
N ARG A 172 21.71 4.67 16.13
CA ARG A 172 21.39 5.47 17.32
C ARG A 172 20.24 4.87 18.12
N HIS A 173 19.18 4.46 17.43
CA HIS A 173 17.90 4.10 18.04
C HIS A 173 17.82 2.63 18.43
N TYR A 174 18.78 1.79 18.03
CA TYR A 174 18.82 0.37 18.38
C TYR A 174 20.19 -0.03 18.96
N ASN A 175 20.22 -1.18 19.61
CA ASN A 175 21.47 -1.75 20.12
C ASN A 175 22.42 -2.12 18.96
N ASN A 176 23.72 -2.15 19.25
CA ASN A 176 24.78 -2.32 18.24
C ASN A 176 24.69 -3.66 17.48
N ASP A 177 24.02 -4.67 18.04
CA ASP A 177 23.77 -5.96 17.40
C ASP A 177 22.70 -5.90 16.30
N PHE A 178 21.89 -4.84 16.23
CA PHE A 178 20.84 -4.73 15.24
C PHE A 178 21.32 -4.30 13.85
N ALA A 179 22.25 -3.34 13.77
CA ALA A 179 22.73 -2.79 12.50
C ALA A 179 23.10 -3.85 11.44
N PRO A 180 23.88 -4.91 11.74
CA PRO A 180 24.17 -5.96 10.75
C PRO A 180 22.92 -6.73 10.30
N VAL A 181 21.97 -6.96 11.22
CA VAL A 181 20.71 -7.67 10.91
C VAL A 181 19.77 -6.78 10.08
N ALA A 182 19.71 -5.48 10.38
CA ALA A 182 18.95 -4.52 9.59
C ALA A 182 19.44 -4.44 8.15
N ALA A 183 20.77 -4.44 7.93
CA ALA A 183 21.35 -4.49 6.60
C ALA A 183 21.01 -5.80 5.85
N GLU A 184 21.01 -6.94 6.53
CA GLU A 184 20.60 -8.22 5.94
C GLU A 184 19.11 -8.22 5.54
N ILE A 185 18.25 -7.68 6.41
CA ILE A 185 16.82 -7.50 6.13
C ILE A 185 16.63 -6.61 4.90
N GLU A 186 17.26 -5.45 4.84
CA GLU A 186 17.14 -4.53 3.71
C GLU A 186 17.60 -5.19 2.40
N ASN A 187 18.75 -5.86 2.41
CA ASN A 187 19.26 -6.58 1.24
C ASN A 187 18.26 -7.65 0.78
N PHE A 188 17.77 -8.47 1.71
CA PHE A 188 16.79 -9.52 1.41
C PHE A 188 15.51 -8.95 0.80
N LEU A 189 14.96 -7.86 1.35
CA LEU A 189 13.74 -7.23 0.86
C LEU A 189 13.88 -6.75 -0.59
N LEU A 190 15.08 -6.36 -1.02
CA LEU A 190 15.37 -5.88 -2.37
C LEU A 190 15.54 -6.98 -3.41
N GLU A 191 15.80 -8.22 -3.02
CA GLU A 191 15.95 -9.34 -3.96
C GLU A 191 14.67 -9.57 -4.79
N GLU A 192 14.76 -9.54 -6.13
CA GLU A 192 13.61 -9.63 -7.07
C GLU A 192 12.95 -11.02 -7.11
N ASN A 193 13.72 -12.09 -6.93
CA ASN A 193 13.27 -13.47 -7.16
C ASN A 193 13.41 -14.34 -5.92
N LYS A 194 12.95 -13.81 -4.79
CA LYS A 194 13.07 -14.51 -3.51
C LYS A 194 11.85 -14.30 -2.66
N SER A 195 11.37 -15.40 -2.13
CA SER A 195 10.35 -15.43 -1.09
C SER A 195 11.00 -15.75 0.25
N GLY A 196 10.30 -15.43 1.34
CA GLY A 196 10.77 -15.79 2.68
C GLY A 196 10.14 -14.95 3.77
N LEU A 197 10.47 -15.32 5.00
CA LEU A 197 9.88 -14.78 6.20
C LEU A 197 10.93 -14.04 7.04
N ILE A 198 10.57 -12.87 7.54
CA ILE A 198 11.29 -12.12 8.57
C ILE A 198 10.43 -12.11 9.83
N ILE A 199 11.05 -12.42 10.97
CA ILE A 199 10.39 -12.39 12.27
C ILE A 199 11.04 -11.34 13.16
N LEU A 200 10.26 -10.35 13.56
CA LEU A 200 10.68 -9.28 14.46
C LEU A 200 9.90 -9.39 15.77
N HIS A 201 10.57 -9.68 16.88
CA HIS A 201 9.87 -9.86 18.17
C HIS A 201 10.53 -9.05 19.29
N GLY A 202 9.84 -8.86 20.40
CA GLY A 202 10.38 -8.12 21.54
C GLY A 202 9.31 -7.39 22.32
N LYS A 203 9.62 -6.86 23.50
CA LYS A 203 8.63 -6.17 24.35
C LYS A 203 7.98 -5.01 23.60
N GLN A 204 6.77 -4.63 24.01
CA GLN A 204 6.13 -3.41 23.51
C GLN A 204 7.03 -2.19 23.78
N GLY A 205 7.01 -1.20 22.88
CA GLY A 205 7.80 0.03 23.04
C GLY A 205 9.27 -0.06 22.63
N THR A 206 9.78 -1.23 22.23
CA THR A 206 11.18 -1.42 21.79
C THR A 206 11.48 -0.97 20.35
N GLY A 207 10.49 -0.40 19.65
CA GLY A 207 10.67 0.20 18.32
C GLY A 207 10.50 -0.73 17.11
N LYS A 208 9.73 -1.81 17.24
CA LYS A 208 9.40 -2.72 16.11
C LYS A 208 8.66 -2.00 14.98
N THR A 209 7.51 -1.39 15.29
CA THR A 209 6.69 -0.60 14.35
C THR A 209 7.49 0.59 13.80
N THR A 210 8.28 1.25 14.65
CA THR A 210 9.24 2.31 14.27
C THR A 210 10.20 1.82 13.17
N TYR A 211 10.78 0.61 13.29
CA TYR A 211 11.62 0.03 12.24
C TYR A 211 10.84 -0.31 10.96
N ILE A 212 9.60 -0.78 11.08
CA ILE A 212 8.73 -1.03 9.91
C ILE A 212 8.46 0.27 9.15
N HIS A 213 8.16 1.36 9.85
CA HIS A 213 8.02 2.67 9.23
C HIS A 213 9.30 3.10 8.50
N HIS A 214 10.48 2.83 9.08
CA HIS A 214 11.75 3.06 8.40
C HIS A 214 11.83 2.29 7.07
N LEU A 215 11.51 0.98 7.08
CA LEU A 215 11.51 0.14 5.88
C LEU A 215 10.51 0.62 4.82
N ILE A 216 9.29 1.03 5.21
CA ILE A 216 8.28 1.60 4.31
C ILE A 216 8.81 2.84 3.61
N ASN A 217 9.46 3.73 4.36
CA ASN A 217 9.99 4.98 3.83
C ASN A 217 11.25 4.83 2.96
N LEU A 218 11.89 3.66 2.93
CA LEU A 218 12.91 3.39 1.91
C LEU A 218 12.26 3.36 0.51
N GLY A 219 10.96 3.04 0.40
CA GLY A 219 10.16 3.24 -0.81
C GLY A 219 10.54 2.37 -2.00
N LYS A 220 11.31 1.29 -1.80
CA LYS A 220 11.93 0.53 -2.90
C LYS A 220 11.02 -0.54 -3.52
N LYS A 221 10.02 -1.04 -2.79
CA LYS A 221 9.05 -2.06 -3.27
C LYS A 221 7.66 -1.82 -2.72
N ARG A 222 6.65 -2.45 -3.35
CA ARG A 222 5.27 -2.50 -2.85
C ARG A 222 5.25 -3.17 -1.47
N MET A 223 4.84 -2.42 -0.46
CA MET A 223 4.61 -2.89 0.89
C MET A 223 3.11 -2.96 1.15
N ILE A 224 2.65 -4.10 1.67
CA ILE A 224 1.24 -4.40 1.90
C ILE A 224 1.08 -4.66 3.39
N TYR A 225 0.47 -3.73 4.10
CA TYR A 225 0.11 -3.88 5.50
C TYR A 225 -1.18 -4.67 5.63
N MET A 226 -1.12 -5.74 6.41
CA MET A 226 -2.26 -6.54 6.84
C MET A 226 -2.31 -6.49 8.37
N SER A 227 -3.44 -6.04 8.90
CA SER A 227 -3.69 -6.02 10.33
C SER A 227 -3.84 -7.43 10.90
N GLY A 228 -3.48 -7.59 12.18
CA GLY A 228 -3.51 -8.87 12.88
C GLY A 228 -4.88 -9.56 12.91
N ASP A 229 -5.98 -8.80 12.82
CA ASP A 229 -7.35 -9.32 12.77
C ASP A 229 -7.71 -10.02 11.45
N LEU A 230 -6.97 -9.78 10.36
CA LEU A 230 -7.18 -10.45 9.07
C LEU A 230 -6.38 -11.75 8.93
N VAL A 231 -5.61 -12.12 9.96
CA VAL A 231 -4.74 -13.29 9.97
C VAL A 231 -5.50 -14.60 9.86
N ASP A 232 -6.71 -14.70 10.45
CA ASP A 232 -7.56 -15.88 10.32
C ASP A 232 -7.99 -16.13 8.85
N LYS A 233 -8.17 -15.05 8.08
CA LYS A 233 -8.54 -15.06 6.65
C LYS A 233 -7.41 -15.49 5.72
N LEU A 234 -6.17 -15.59 6.20
CA LEU A 234 -5.06 -16.15 5.41
C LEU A 234 -5.32 -17.61 4.99
N SER A 235 -6.21 -18.29 5.72
CA SER A 235 -6.64 -19.65 5.41
C SER A 235 -7.73 -19.75 4.34
N ASP A 236 -8.34 -18.63 3.94
CA ASP A 236 -9.47 -18.62 3.02
C ASP A 236 -9.01 -18.74 1.56
N PRO A 237 -9.76 -19.46 0.69
CA PRO A 237 -9.46 -19.54 -0.74
C PRO A 237 -9.44 -18.18 -1.46
N SER A 238 -10.21 -17.20 -0.96
CA SER A 238 -10.21 -15.83 -1.46
C SER A 238 -8.83 -15.16 -1.31
N PHE A 239 -8.09 -15.51 -0.26
CA PHE A 239 -6.73 -15.00 -0.05
C PHE A 239 -5.75 -15.53 -1.10
N ILE A 240 -5.90 -16.80 -1.53
CA ILE A 240 -5.07 -17.36 -2.61
C ILE A 240 -5.30 -16.63 -3.93
N THR A 241 -6.54 -16.26 -4.24
CA THR A 241 -6.83 -15.47 -5.45
C THR A 241 -6.21 -14.08 -5.36
N PHE A 242 -6.31 -13.45 -4.20
CA PHE A 242 -5.73 -12.13 -3.94
C PHE A 242 -4.20 -12.12 -3.99
N ILE A 243 -3.54 -13.04 -3.29
CA ILE A 243 -2.08 -13.07 -3.14
C ILE A 243 -1.36 -13.30 -4.48
N ARG A 244 -1.99 -14.04 -5.40
CA ARG A 244 -1.45 -14.27 -6.75
C ARG A 244 -1.35 -13.00 -7.59
N GLN A 245 -2.11 -11.96 -7.25
CA GLN A 245 -2.07 -10.66 -7.91
C GLN A 245 -0.98 -9.75 -7.30
N GLN A 246 -0.37 -10.16 -6.19
CA GLN A 246 0.62 -9.38 -5.42
C GLN A 246 2.03 -9.94 -5.57
N LYS A 247 2.46 -10.23 -6.80
CA LYS A 247 3.81 -10.75 -7.06
C LYS A 247 4.88 -9.71 -6.70
N ASN A 248 6.02 -10.17 -6.19
CA ASN A 248 7.19 -9.36 -5.81
C ASN A 248 6.86 -8.22 -4.81
N SER A 249 5.88 -8.44 -3.91
CA SER A 249 5.54 -7.50 -2.84
C SER A 249 6.01 -7.98 -1.47
N ILE A 250 6.05 -7.06 -0.52
CA ILE A 250 6.39 -7.31 0.88
C ILE A 250 5.13 -7.17 1.72
N PHE A 251 4.71 -8.24 2.37
CA PHE A 251 3.61 -8.21 3.33
C PHE A 251 4.13 -7.90 4.74
N ILE A 252 3.51 -6.95 5.40
CA ILE A 252 3.74 -6.60 6.79
C ILE A 252 2.52 -7.09 7.57
N VAL A 253 2.73 -8.00 8.51
CA VAL A 253 1.70 -8.52 9.41
C VAL A 253 2.11 -8.15 10.83
N GLU A 254 1.51 -7.08 11.36
CA GLU A 254 1.81 -6.62 12.71
C GLU A 254 0.93 -7.32 13.76
N ASP A 255 1.46 -7.39 14.99
CA ASP A 255 0.77 -7.89 16.18
C ASP A 255 0.05 -9.21 15.93
N CYS A 256 0.82 -10.18 15.42
CA CYS A 256 0.30 -11.47 15.01
C CYS A 256 0.51 -12.55 16.08
N GLU A 257 0.43 -12.20 17.37
CA GLU A 257 0.57 -13.13 18.51
C GLU A 257 -0.37 -14.32 18.41
N GLU A 258 -1.55 -14.14 17.81
CA GLU A 258 -2.49 -15.22 17.55
C GLU A 258 -1.83 -16.36 16.75
N LEU A 259 -0.92 -16.04 15.82
CA LEU A 259 -0.14 -17.01 15.04
C LEU A 259 0.80 -17.88 15.88
N LEU A 260 1.25 -17.40 17.05
CA LEU A 260 2.18 -18.11 17.93
C LEU A 260 1.49 -19.00 18.96
N SER A 261 0.19 -18.87 19.15
CA SER A 261 -0.52 -19.59 20.21
C SER A 261 -0.45 -21.12 19.99
N SER A 262 0.40 -21.79 20.77
CA SER A 262 0.38 -23.24 20.92
C SER A 262 -0.82 -23.62 21.79
N ARG A 263 -1.62 -24.57 21.31
CA ARG A 263 -2.95 -24.86 21.89
C ARG A 263 -2.84 -25.56 23.24
N ASN A 264 -3.51 -24.98 24.24
CA ASN A 264 -4.24 -25.79 25.21
C ASN A 264 -5.48 -26.40 24.51
N GLY A 265 -5.35 -27.63 23.99
CA GLY A 265 -6.47 -28.58 23.92
C GLY A 265 -7.18 -28.86 22.58
N SER A 266 -6.73 -28.39 21.41
CA SER A 266 -7.44 -28.73 20.15
C SER A 266 -6.62 -28.75 18.85
N ASN A 267 -5.50 -29.44 18.78
CA ASN A 267 -4.86 -30.02 17.56
C ASN A 267 -5.06 -29.46 16.11
N ARG A 268 -5.33 -28.16 15.87
CA ARG A 268 -5.16 -27.56 14.52
C ARG A 268 -3.97 -26.59 14.58
N MET A 269 -2.94 -26.91 13.82
CA MET A 269 -1.88 -25.98 13.44
C MET A 269 -2.51 -24.63 13.02
N ASN A 270 -1.93 -23.50 13.42
CA ASN A 270 -2.52 -22.21 13.07
C ASN A 270 -2.41 -22.01 11.54
N ALA A 271 -3.55 -22.16 10.85
CA ALA A 271 -3.59 -22.27 9.39
C ALA A 271 -3.04 -21.03 8.69
N GLY A 272 -3.12 -19.85 9.32
CA GLY A 272 -2.55 -18.61 8.78
C GLY A 272 -1.03 -18.63 8.69
N LEU A 273 -0.34 -19.06 9.74
CA LEU A 273 1.13 -19.18 9.76
C LEU A 273 1.60 -20.26 8.76
N VAL A 274 0.91 -21.40 8.70
CA VAL A 274 1.20 -22.46 7.74
C VAL A 274 1.03 -21.98 6.30
N ASN A 275 0.03 -21.14 6.04
CA ASN A 275 -0.19 -20.57 4.72
C ASN A 275 0.84 -19.51 4.35
N ILE A 276 1.22 -18.63 5.28
CA ILE A 276 2.35 -17.71 5.09
C ILE A 276 3.60 -18.52 4.71
N LEU A 277 3.85 -19.62 5.43
CA LEU A 277 4.96 -20.52 5.09
C LEU A 277 4.84 -21.07 3.70
N ASN A 278 3.75 -21.77 3.37
CA ASN A 278 3.53 -22.38 2.06
C ASN A 278 3.65 -21.37 0.90
N ILE A 279 3.29 -20.11 1.12
CA ILE A 279 3.47 -19.03 0.13
C ILE A 279 4.94 -18.60 0.07
N SER A 280 5.62 -18.53 1.21
CA SER A 280 7.02 -18.10 1.32
C SER A 280 8.06 -19.16 0.91
N ASP A 281 7.73 -20.45 0.98
CA ASP A 281 8.68 -21.56 0.81
C ASP A 281 8.19 -22.72 -0.07
N GLY A 282 6.90 -22.76 -0.40
CA GLY A 282 6.28 -23.84 -1.16
C GLY A 282 6.32 -23.59 -2.67
N LEU A 283 5.52 -24.34 -3.43
CA LEU A 283 5.47 -24.23 -4.90
C LEU A 283 5.10 -22.82 -5.40
N LEU A 284 4.33 -22.07 -4.60
CA LEU A 284 3.96 -20.69 -4.91
C LEU A 284 5.10 -19.69 -4.70
N SER A 285 6.14 -20.06 -3.95
CA SER A 285 7.24 -19.17 -3.59
C SER A 285 8.05 -18.72 -4.81
N ASP A 286 8.30 -19.63 -5.77
CA ASP A 286 9.01 -19.34 -7.02
C ASP A 286 8.16 -18.51 -7.99
N GLU A 287 6.83 -18.67 -7.96
CA GLU A 287 5.92 -17.93 -8.84
C GLU A 287 5.65 -16.51 -8.33
N LEU A 288 5.54 -16.33 -7.02
CA LEU A 288 5.04 -15.11 -6.41
C LEU A 288 6.14 -14.18 -5.90
N CYS A 289 7.29 -14.70 -5.47
CA CYS A 289 8.40 -13.90 -4.93
C CYS A 289 7.99 -12.98 -3.76
N ILE A 290 7.09 -13.45 -2.88
CA ILE A 290 6.51 -12.69 -1.78
C ILE A 290 7.35 -12.83 -0.52
N LYS A 291 7.56 -11.70 0.15
CA LYS A 291 8.28 -11.63 1.42
C LYS A 291 7.32 -11.24 2.54
N PHE A 292 7.43 -11.85 3.69
CA PHE A 292 6.63 -11.52 4.87
C PHE A 292 7.51 -10.94 5.97
N ILE A 293 7.03 -9.89 6.63
CA ILE A 293 7.56 -9.35 7.87
C ILE A 293 6.47 -9.54 8.92
N CYS A 294 6.71 -10.40 9.91
CA CYS A 294 5.79 -10.66 11.01
C CYS A 294 6.33 -10.07 12.31
N THR A 295 5.50 -9.33 13.04
CA THR A 295 5.88 -8.80 14.37
C THR A 295 5.16 -9.49 15.52
N PHE A 296 5.85 -9.57 16.66
CA PHE A 296 5.33 -10.16 17.90
C PHE A 296 5.80 -9.39 19.14
N ASN A 297 4.91 -9.12 20.09
CA ASN A 297 5.24 -8.44 21.35
C ASN A 297 5.77 -9.37 22.46
N ALA A 298 5.69 -10.68 22.24
CA ALA A 298 6.08 -11.70 23.20
C ALA A 298 7.36 -12.47 22.77
N PRO A 299 8.14 -13.00 23.72
CA PRO A 299 9.23 -13.91 23.41
C PRO A 299 8.69 -15.19 22.74
N LEU A 300 9.38 -15.63 21.68
CA LEU A 300 8.96 -16.74 20.81
C LEU A 300 9.20 -18.14 21.41
N LYS A 301 8.89 -18.35 22.70
CA LYS A 301 9.17 -19.63 23.39
C LYS A 301 8.37 -20.81 22.82
N ASP A 302 7.24 -20.53 22.17
CA ASP A 302 6.30 -21.53 21.64
C ASP A 302 6.27 -21.56 20.10
N ILE A 303 7.24 -20.93 19.44
CA ILE A 303 7.30 -20.93 17.97
C ILE A 303 7.72 -22.31 17.46
N ASP A 304 6.98 -22.83 16.47
CA ASP A 304 7.28 -24.13 15.86
C ASP A 304 8.71 -24.13 15.29
N GLU A 305 9.56 -25.08 15.71
CA GLU A 305 10.93 -25.21 15.19
C GLU A 305 10.98 -25.41 13.66
N ALA A 306 9.89 -25.89 13.05
CA ALA A 306 9.75 -25.97 11.59
C ALA A 306 9.83 -24.60 10.90
N LEU A 307 9.51 -23.50 11.60
CA LEU A 307 9.68 -22.11 11.16
C LEU A 307 11.13 -21.65 11.16
N LEU A 308 11.97 -22.24 12.02
CA LEU A 308 13.36 -21.83 12.23
C LEU A 308 14.34 -22.50 11.27
N ARG A 309 13.85 -23.32 10.33
CA ARG A 309 14.68 -24.03 9.36
C ARG A 309 15.28 -23.05 8.34
N LYS A 310 16.59 -23.21 8.09
CA LYS A 310 17.32 -22.45 7.07
C LYS A 310 16.67 -22.64 5.70
N GLY A 311 16.44 -21.54 4.98
CA GLY A 311 15.78 -21.48 3.68
C GLY A 311 14.39 -20.85 3.70
N ARG A 312 13.68 -20.88 4.83
CA ARG A 312 12.35 -20.26 5.02
C ARG A 312 12.44 -18.89 5.68
N LEU A 313 13.25 -18.85 6.73
CA LEU A 313 13.48 -17.66 7.54
C LEU A 313 14.70 -16.92 7.00
N ALA A 314 14.47 -15.69 6.54
CA ALA A 314 15.51 -14.79 6.06
C ALA A 314 16.21 -14.08 7.23
N ALA A 315 15.44 -13.62 8.21
CA ALA A 315 15.98 -12.99 9.41
C ALA A 315 15.06 -13.21 10.61
N ARG A 316 15.67 -13.26 11.79
CA ARG A 316 14.97 -13.20 13.06
C ARG A 316 15.73 -12.28 13.99
N TYR A 317 15.01 -11.34 14.60
CA TYR A 317 15.59 -10.39 15.54
C TYR A 317 14.70 -10.16 16.76
N GLU A 318 15.33 -10.12 17.93
CA GLU A 318 14.70 -9.74 19.19
C GLU A 318 15.05 -8.30 19.53
N PHE A 319 14.07 -7.40 19.46
CA PHE A 319 14.16 -6.04 19.97
C PHE A 319 14.13 -6.08 21.50
N LYS A 320 15.28 -5.81 22.09
CA LYS A 320 15.47 -5.66 23.53
C LYS A 320 15.44 -4.19 23.92
N ASP A 321 15.29 -3.95 25.21
CA ASP A 321 15.51 -2.64 25.81
C ASP A 321 16.91 -2.12 25.38
N LEU A 322 17.03 -0.82 25.13
CA LEU A 322 18.31 -0.19 24.84
C LEU A 322 19.23 -0.36 26.06
N THR A 323 20.46 -0.78 25.82
CA THR A 323 21.48 -0.85 26.88
C THR A 323 21.66 0.52 27.53
N THR A 324 21.99 0.55 28.82
CA THR A 324 22.15 1.81 29.57
C THR A 324 23.11 2.80 28.90
N ASP A 325 24.19 2.29 28.29
CA ASP A 325 25.13 3.12 27.52
C ASP A 325 24.46 3.74 26.29
N LYS A 326 23.67 2.95 25.54
CA LYS A 326 22.90 3.43 24.39
C LYS A 326 21.83 4.43 24.77
N VAL A 327 21.12 4.22 25.88
CA VAL A 327 20.11 5.17 26.40
C VAL A 327 20.76 6.53 26.64
N ASN A 328 21.86 6.56 27.40
CA ASN A 328 22.55 7.81 27.72
C ASN A 328 23.20 8.46 26.49
N GLN A 329 23.66 7.67 25.52
CA GLN A 329 24.13 8.17 24.23
C GLN A 329 22.99 8.84 23.45
N LEU A 330 21.84 8.18 23.33
CA LEU A 330 20.67 8.68 22.61
C LEU A 330 20.14 9.98 23.23
N ILE A 331 20.01 10.03 24.56
CA ILE A 331 19.60 11.25 25.30
C ILE A 331 20.51 12.44 24.92
N LYS A 332 21.83 12.21 24.92
CA LYS A 332 22.81 13.26 24.63
C LYS A 332 22.78 13.68 23.16
N GLU A 333 22.66 12.74 22.24
CA GLU A 333 22.69 13.02 20.79
C GLU A 333 21.42 13.70 20.29
N GLU A 334 20.26 13.35 20.85
CA GLU A 334 18.95 13.94 20.51
C GLU A 334 18.63 15.17 21.37
N GLY A 335 19.44 15.48 22.39
CA GLY A 335 19.27 16.65 23.24
C GLY A 335 18.03 16.57 24.15
N LEU A 336 17.67 15.37 24.60
CA LEU A 336 16.50 15.14 25.44
C LEU A 336 16.75 15.62 26.89
N ASP A 337 15.75 16.24 27.51
CA ASP A 337 15.81 16.66 28.93
C ASP A 337 15.53 15.48 29.87
N ILE A 338 16.41 14.48 29.83
CA ILE A 338 16.28 13.24 30.60
C ILE A 338 17.56 13.10 31.44
N PRO A 339 17.47 12.89 32.76
CA PRO A 339 18.65 12.68 33.60
C PRO A 339 19.37 11.40 33.19
N GLN A 340 20.65 11.29 33.53
CA GLN A 340 21.43 10.09 33.25
C GLN A 340 20.76 8.85 33.84
N GLN A 341 20.55 7.85 32.98
CA GLN A 341 19.86 6.62 33.31
C GLN A 341 20.85 5.56 33.79
N THR A 342 20.41 4.74 34.75
CA THR A 342 21.20 3.63 35.31
C THR A 342 20.66 2.25 34.93
N GLN A 343 19.56 2.22 34.18
CA GLN A 343 18.88 0.98 33.75
C GLN A 343 18.62 1.01 32.24
N PRO A 344 18.49 -0.16 31.60
CA PRO A 344 17.99 -0.26 30.24
C PRO A 344 16.58 0.31 30.13
N MET A 345 16.25 0.90 28.98
CA MET A 345 14.92 1.47 28.71
C MET A 345 14.47 1.13 27.28
N THR A 346 13.18 1.04 27.08
CA THR A 346 12.57 0.95 25.75
C THR A 346 12.58 2.32 25.06
N LEU A 347 12.49 2.34 23.73
CA LEU A 347 12.38 3.60 22.98
C LEU A 347 11.15 4.40 23.40
N ALA A 348 10.02 3.73 23.65
CA ALA A 348 8.80 4.39 24.10
C ALA A 348 8.97 5.08 25.46
N GLU A 349 9.64 4.46 26.42
CA GLU A 349 9.93 5.07 27.73
C GLU A 349 10.85 6.29 27.60
N ILE A 350 11.79 6.29 26.64
CA ILE A 350 12.70 7.43 26.42
C ILE A 350 11.93 8.60 25.80
N TYR A 351 11.18 8.39 24.72
CA TYR A 351 10.47 9.50 24.04
C TYR A 351 9.23 9.98 24.79
N ASN A 352 8.68 9.18 25.71
CA ASN A 352 7.55 9.57 26.57
C ASN A 352 7.96 9.70 28.04
N TYR A 353 9.22 10.06 28.32
CA TYR A 353 9.78 10.11 29.68
C TYR A 353 8.96 10.99 30.65
N GLU A 354 8.46 12.13 30.18
CA GLU A 354 7.62 13.05 30.97
C GLU A 354 6.11 12.78 30.86
N GLY A 355 5.71 11.80 30.04
CA GLY A 355 4.31 11.46 29.81
C GLY A 355 3.66 10.84 31.04
N MET A 356 2.36 11.09 31.23
CA MET A 356 1.59 10.34 32.22
C MET A 356 1.55 8.85 31.83
N ASP A 357 2.02 7.98 32.71
CA ASP A 357 1.89 6.53 32.54
C ASP A 357 0.43 6.11 32.83
N PHE A 358 -0.31 5.80 31.77
CA PHE A 358 -1.70 5.32 31.86
C PHE A 358 -1.79 3.79 31.99
N SER A 359 -0.67 3.07 32.16
CA SER A 359 -0.68 1.63 32.35
C SER A 359 -1.24 1.27 33.74
N LEU A 360 -2.45 0.71 33.78
CA LEU A 360 -3.07 0.17 34.99
C LEU A 360 -2.35 -1.13 35.40
N GLY A 361 -1.43 -1.10 36.38
CA GLY A 361 -0.66 -2.32 36.68
C GLY A 361 0.22 -2.42 37.95
N ARG A 362 -0.37 -2.27 39.15
CA ARG A 362 0.08 -2.85 40.45
C ARG A 362 1.54 -2.58 40.92
N LYS A 363 1.72 -1.48 41.67
CA LYS A 363 2.63 -1.52 42.83
C LYS A 363 2.04 -2.48 43.87
N ARG A 364 2.59 -3.70 43.98
CA ARG A 364 2.50 -4.45 45.24
C ARG A 364 3.35 -3.69 46.26
N VAL A 365 2.70 -2.79 47.00
CA VAL A 365 3.24 -2.28 48.26
C VAL A 365 3.22 -3.46 49.23
N GLY A 366 4.35 -4.12 49.40
CA GLY A 366 4.59 -5.02 50.53
C GLY A 366 5.01 -4.17 51.73
N PHE A 367 4.36 -4.44 52.87
CA PHE A 367 4.71 -3.90 54.18
C PHE A 367 6.13 -4.31 54.61
#